data_AF-A0A8J2JTT7-F1
#
_entry.id   AF-A0A8J2JTT7-F1
#
_cell.length_a   1.000
_cell.length_b   1.000
_cell.length_c   1.000
_cell.angle_alpha   90.00
_cell.angle_beta   90.00
_cell.angle_gamma   90.00
#
_symmetry.space_group_name_H-M   'P 1'
#
loop_
_entity.id
_entity.type
_entity.pdbx_description
1 polymer ?
#
loop_
_entity_poly.entity_id
_entity_poly.type
_entity_poly.pdbx_seq_one_letter_code
_entity_poly.pdbx_strand_id
1 'polypeptide(L)'
;TCAPVGKDCWFEWGNFARLHVRAPETQDDNDNCVTVEWYSDYGRKLEDCFDLTEGVHWYGGAETKVQSWPIEDVAREEAPYVTGDFLQPVQFGGVLETYWLTSSGAALHVDETTPLFTSWNTTHKDKFCIAASDRWPYEERKKLRLQYEVCIPKSGENFKDNSQAVSEKVLQATNSNPGRENAGVSSLEYLGPV
;
A
#
# COMPACT_ATOMS: atom_id res chain seq x y z
N THR A 1 -10.76 21.08 5.47
CA THR A 1 -10.75 21.58 6.86
C THR A 1 -10.47 20.42 7.79
N CYS A 2 -9.42 20.50 8.61
CA CYS A 2 -9.20 19.55 9.69
C CYS A 2 -10.05 19.96 10.89
N ALA A 3 -10.78 19.04 11.51
CA ALA A 3 -11.54 19.35 12.71
C ALA A 3 -10.58 19.71 13.86
N PRO A 4 -10.85 20.76 14.67
CA PRO A 4 -9.99 21.13 15.80
C PRO A 4 -9.93 20.07 16.91
N VAL A 5 -10.93 19.19 16.95
CA VAL A 5 -11.02 18.07 17.91
C VAL A 5 -11.66 16.91 17.17
N GLY A 6 -10.85 15.94 16.76
CA GLY A 6 -11.30 14.77 16.02
C GLY A 6 -10.23 14.33 15.04
N LYS A 7 -9.84 13.06 15.13
CA LYS A 7 -8.79 12.36 14.38
C LYS A 7 -9.06 12.25 12.86
N ASP A 8 -9.84 13.17 12.30
CA ASP A 8 -10.39 13.08 10.96
C ASP A 8 -10.17 14.38 10.17
N CYS A 9 -9.49 14.28 9.02
CA CYS A 9 -9.08 15.40 8.18
C CYS A 9 -9.61 15.26 6.75
N TRP A 10 -10.21 16.34 6.24
CA TRP A 10 -10.77 16.39 4.89
C TRP A 10 -10.15 17.51 4.06
N PHE A 11 -9.80 17.20 2.82
CA PHE A 11 -9.32 18.15 1.83
C PHE A 11 -10.10 17.96 0.53
N GLU A 12 -10.52 19.05 -0.10
CA GLU A 12 -11.34 19.02 -1.31
C GLU A 12 -10.80 20.01 -2.34
N TRP A 13 -10.75 19.57 -3.60
CA TRP A 13 -10.38 20.39 -4.76
C TRP A 13 -11.60 20.55 -5.65
N GLY A 14 -12.57 21.34 -5.17
CA GLY A 14 -13.87 21.50 -5.81
C GLY A 14 -14.62 20.18 -5.95
N ASN A 15 -15.18 19.92 -7.13
CA ASN A 15 -15.81 18.64 -7.45
C ASN A 15 -14.81 17.62 -8.05
N PHE A 16 -13.53 17.97 -8.20
CA PHE A 16 -12.57 17.12 -8.90
C PHE A 16 -12.05 16.00 -8.02
N ALA A 17 -11.54 16.31 -6.82
CA ALA A 17 -10.98 15.30 -5.93
C ALA A 17 -11.25 15.63 -4.46
N ARG A 18 -11.34 14.59 -3.63
CA ARG A 18 -11.44 14.68 -2.17
C ARG A 18 -10.47 13.71 -1.53
N LEU A 19 -9.80 14.16 -0.49
CA LEU A 19 -8.93 13.38 0.38
C LEU A 19 -9.55 13.34 1.77
N HIS A 20 -9.61 12.14 2.33
CA HIS A 20 -10.08 11.85 3.66
C HIS A 20 -8.99 11.09 4.41
N VAL A 21 -8.57 11.61 5.57
CA VAL A 21 -7.54 11.00 6.41
C VAL A 21 -8.15 10.71 7.77
N ARG A 22 -8.31 9.43 8.09
CA ARG A 22 -8.93 8.92 9.31
C ARG A 22 -7.89 8.25 10.21
N ALA A 23 -7.70 8.77 11.41
CA ALA A 23 -7.02 8.03 12.46
C ALA A 23 -8.02 7.12 13.22
N PRO A 24 -7.54 6.14 14.01
CA PRO A 24 -8.36 5.08 14.59
C PRO A 24 -9.38 5.66 15.57
N GLU A 25 -10.61 5.19 15.46
CA GLU A 25 -11.75 5.66 16.27
C GLU A 25 -11.57 5.28 17.75
N THR A 26 -11.03 4.09 18.01
CA THR A 26 -10.69 3.65 19.36
C THR A 26 -9.37 4.26 19.80
N GLN A 27 -9.31 4.61 21.08
CA GLN A 27 -8.06 4.86 21.81
C GLN A 27 -7.50 3.52 22.28
N ASP A 28 -7.45 2.54 21.36
CA ASP A 28 -6.68 1.33 21.63
C ASP A 28 -5.21 1.75 21.54
N ASP A 29 -4.51 1.62 22.66
CA ASP A 29 -3.08 1.92 22.76
C ASP A 29 -2.22 0.98 21.91
N ASN A 30 -2.81 0.15 21.06
CA ASN A 30 -2.14 -0.65 20.03
C ASN A 30 -2.38 -0.20 18.57
N ASP A 31 -3.29 0.73 18.27
CA ASP A 31 -3.53 1.14 16.87
C ASP A 31 -2.86 2.49 16.55
N ASN A 32 -1.76 2.43 15.80
CA ASN A 32 -0.93 3.56 15.33
C ASN A 32 -1.16 3.86 13.84
N CYS A 33 -2.22 3.30 13.26
CA CYS A 33 -2.47 3.36 11.84
C CYS A 33 -3.36 4.53 11.46
N VAL A 34 -3.20 5.06 10.25
CA VAL A 34 -4.04 6.10 9.67
C VAL A 34 -4.52 5.61 8.31
N THR A 35 -5.83 5.61 8.09
CA THR A 35 -6.42 5.34 6.78
C THR A 35 -6.43 6.62 5.95
N VAL A 36 -5.97 6.52 4.72
CA VAL A 36 -6.00 7.58 3.72
C VAL A 36 -6.88 7.15 2.56
N GLU A 37 -7.81 8.01 2.16
CA GLU A 37 -8.78 7.74 1.11
C GLU A 37 -8.92 8.93 0.17
N TRP A 38 -8.56 8.69 -1.09
CA TRP A 38 -8.86 9.59 -2.18
C TRP A 38 -10.12 9.17 -2.92
N TYR A 39 -10.85 10.17 -3.39
CA TYR A 39 -12.05 10.02 -4.18
C TYR A 39 -12.06 11.00 -5.34
N SER A 40 -12.45 10.53 -6.51
CA SER A 40 -12.70 11.40 -7.65
C SER A 40 -13.76 10.83 -8.59
N ASP A 41 -14.72 11.66 -8.98
CA ASP A 41 -15.73 11.31 -9.98
C ASP A 41 -15.25 11.59 -11.42
N TYR A 42 -14.20 12.42 -11.57
CA TYR A 42 -13.70 12.89 -12.87
C TYR A 42 -12.25 12.48 -13.16
N GLY A 43 -11.47 12.25 -12.11
CA GLY A 43 -10.11 11.75 -12.19
C GLY A 43 -10.08 10.33 -12.73
N ARG A 44 -9.06 10.04 -13.54
CA ARG A 44 -8.77 8.71 -14.08
C ARG A 44 -7.45 8.13 -13.56
N LYS A 45 -6.77 8.90 -12.72
CA LYS A 45 -5.63 8.50 -11.91
C LYS A 45 -5.65 9.28 -10.59
N LEU A 46 -5.50 8.59 -9.47
CA LEU A 46 -5.24 9.13 -8.13
C LEU A 46 -3.94 8.49 -7.66
N GLU A 47 -2.97 9.26 -7.20
CA GLU A 47 -1.62 8.77 -6.91
C GLU A 47 -1.04 9.45 -5.69
N ASP A 48 -0.40 8.64 -4.85
CA ASP A 48 0.49 9.11 -3.78
C ASP A 48 1.86 8.47 -3.95
N CYS A 49 2.90 9.24 -3.61
CA CYS A 49 4.28 8.83 -3.70
C CYS A 49 5.01 9.07 -2.38
N PHE A 50 5.76 8.07 -1.95
CA PHE A 50 6.56 8.03 -0.73
C PHE A 50 8.05 8.10 -1.07
N ASP A 51 8.83 8.81 -0.26
CA ASP A 51 10.26 8.96 -0.49
C ASP A 51 11.01 7.66 -0.17
N LEU A 52 11.85 7.22 -1.11
CA LEU A 52 12.87 6.19 -0.88
C LEU A 52 14.06 6.86 -0.21
N THR A 53 13.85 7.25 1.05
CA THR A 53 14.77 8.10 1.81
C THR A 53 16.08 7.37 2.05
N GLU A 54 17.20 8.08 1.92
CA GLU A 54 18.52 7.53 2.26
C GLU A 54 18.54 7.05 3.72
N GLY A 55 18.87 5.77 3.93
CA GLY A 55 18.88 5.11 5.24
C GLY A 55 17.56 4.48 5.69
N VAL A 56 16.48 4.59 4.89
CA VAL A 56 15.22 3.86 5.12
C VAL A 56 14.93 2.97 3.91
N HIS A 57 14.89 1.66 4.16
CA HIS A 57 14.79 0.65 3.12
C HIS A 57 13.38 0.06 3.04
N TRP A 58 12.88 -0.20 1.84
CA TRP A 58 11.53 -0.72 1.63
C TRP A 58 11.52 -2.21 1.26
N TYR A 59 10.56 -2.96 1.81
CA TYR A 59 10.41 -4.41 1.67
C TYR A 59 8.94 -4.79 1.43
N GLY A 60 8.70 -6.01 0.96
CA GLY A 60 7.36 -6.53 0.68
C GLY A 60 6.88 -6.23 -0.75
N GLY A 61 5.57 -6.30 -0.94
CA GLY A 61 4.95 -6.22 -2.26
C GLY A 61 4.92 -7.56 -2.99
N ALA A 62 4.84 -7.49 -4.32
CA ALA A 62 4.59 -8.65 -5.16
C ALA A 62 5.88 -9.34 -5.59
N GLU A 63 5.75 -10.62 -5.92
CA GLU A 63 6.81 -11.39 -6.57
C GLU A 63 7.15 -10.75 -7.92
N THR A 64 8.44 -10.58 -8.18
CA THR A 64 8.95 -10.05 -9.46
C THR A 64 10.03 -10.97 -10.03
N LYS A 65 10.31 -10.83 -11.33
CA LYS A 65 11.37 -11.59 -12.00
C LYS A 65 12.74 -11.45 -11.33
N VAL A 66 13.07 -10.21 -10.97
CA VAL A 66 14.32 -9.83 -10.33
C VAL A 66 13.95 -9.34 -8.94
N GLN A 67 13.76 -10.29 -8.03
CA GLN A 67 13.45 -9.97 -6.65
C GLN A 67 14.69 -9.41 -5.96
N SER A 68 14.74 -8.08 -5.83
CA SER A 68 15.77 -7.39 -5.05
C SER A 68 15.20 -6.90 -3.74
N TRP A 69 16.00 -6.99 -2.69
CA TRP A 69 15.71 -6.38 -1.40
C TRP A 69 16.89 -5.52 -0.97
N PRO A 70 16.65 -4.24 -0.65
CA PRO A 70 15.35 -3.57 -0.64
C PRO A 70 14.80 -3.25 -2.04
N ILE A 71 13.51 -2.90 -2.17
CA ILE A 71 12.85 -2.78 -3.49
C ILE A 71 13.49 -1.68 -4.36
N GLU A 72 14.07 -0.66 -3.73
CA GLU A 72 14.67 0.48 -4.42
C GLU A 72 15.95 0.14 -5.22
N ASP A 73 16.56 -1.02 -4.97
CA ASP A 73 17.77 -1.48 -5.67
C ASP A 73 17.53 -1.69 -7.18
N VAL A 74 16.28 -1.96 -7.57
CA VAL A 74 15.89 -2.20 -8.96
C VAL A 74 14.70 -1.32 -9.30
N ALA A 75 14.91 -0.29 -10.12
CA ALA A 75 13.83 0.56 -10.60
C ALA A 75 12.75 -0.23 -11.34
N ARG A 76 11.49 0.17 -11.16
CA ARG A 76 10.35 -0.48 -11.80
C ARG A 76 9.35 0.50 -12.38
N GLU A 77 9.06 0.30 -13.65
CA GLU A 77 8.06 1.08 -14.39
C GLU A 77 6.67 0.81 -13.83
N GLU A 78 5.80 1.80 -13.99
CA GLU A 78 4.42 1.69 -13.55
C GLU A 78 3.70 0.53 -14.25
N ALA A 79 3.16 -0.37 -13.43
CA ALA A 79 2.45 -1.54 -13.91
C ALA A 79 1.21 -1.82 -13.05
N PRO A 80 0.16 -2.42 -13.64
CA PRO A 80 -1.01 -2.83 -12.88
C PRO A 80 -0.63 -3.94 -11.89
N TYR A 81 -1.12 -3.82 -10.66
CA TYR A 81 -0.82 -4.72 -9.56
C TYR A 81 -1.70 -5.98 -9.61
N VAL A 82 -1.49 -6.77 -10.66
CA VAL A 82 -2.19 -8.03 -10.94
C VAL A 82 -1.19 -9.12 -11.26
N THR A 83 -1.57 -10.39 -11.04
CA THR A 83 -0.72 -11.54 -11.32
C THR A 83 -0.57 -11.66 -12.82
N GLY A 84 0.64 -11.94 -13.28
CA GLY A 84 0.94 -12.11 -14.69
C GLY A 84 2.04 -13.13 -14.92
N ASP A 85 2.61 -13.07 -16.11
CA ASP A 85 3.81 -13.80 -16.46
C ASP A 85 5.03 -12.97 -16.01
N PHE A 86 5.60 -13.29 -14.85
CA PHE A 86 6.78 -12.61 -14.33
C PHE A 86 7.99 -12.66 -15.28
N LEU A 87 7.99 -13.52 -16.31
CA LEU A 87 9.05 -13.47 -17.32
C LEU A 87 8.99 -12.18 -18.16
N GLN A 88 7.82 -11.54 -18.23
CA GLN A 88 7.61 -10.23 -18.84
C GLN A 88 8.20 -9.10 -17.97
N PRO A 89 8.81 -8.06 -18.55
CA PRO A 89 9.59 -7.07 -17.78
C PRO A 89 8.83 -6.31 -16.68
N VAL A 90 7.54 -6.07 -16.87
CA VAL A 90 6.72 -5.19 -16.00
C VAL A 90 5.63 -5.95 -15.23
N GLN A 91 5.43 -7.24 -15.52
CA GLN A 91 4.38 -8.01 -14.85
C GLN A 91 4.87 -8.56 -13.51
N PHE A 92 3.92 -8.88 -12.63
CA PHE A 92 4.16 -9.52 -11.34
C PHE A 92 3.98 -11.03 -11.44
N GLY A 93 4.55 -11.75 -10.48
CA GLY A 93 4.42 -13.20 -10.32
C GLY A 93 3.07 -13.63 -9.76
N GLY A 94 3.05 -14.83 -9.20
CA GLY A 94 1.82 -15.46 -8.69
C GLY A 94 1.38 -14.93 -7.33
N VAL A 95 2.29 -14.29 -6.60
CA VAL A 95 2.05 -13.75 -5.26
C VAL A 95 1.98 -12.23 -5.31
N LEU A 96 0.83 -11.68 -4.87
CA LEU A 96 0.59 -10.25 -4.72
C LEU A 96 0.23 -9.94 -3.28
N GLU A 97 1.17 -9.40 -2.53
CA GLU A 97 0.90 -8.80 -1.23
C GLU A 97 0.72 -7.30 -1.43
N THR A 98 -0.39 -6.73 -0.98
CA THR A 98 -0.67 -5.29 -1.12
C THR A 98 -0.14 -4.48 0.06
N TYR A 99 0.92 -4.97 0.71
CA TYR A 99 1.59 -4.26 1.80
C TYR A 99 3.10 -4.14 1.59
N TRP A 100 3.66 -3.08 2.15
CA TRP A 100 5.08 -2.78 2.16
C TRP A 100 5.51 -2.35 3.55
N LEU A 101 6.75 -2.66 3.90
CA LEU A 101 7.36 -2.35 5.18
C LEU A 101 8.63 -1.54 4.97
N THR A 102 8.94 -0.65 5.91
CA THR A 102 10.18 0.11 5.89
C THR A 102 11.12 -0.38 6.99
N SER A 103 12.44 -0.27 6.82
CA SER A 103 13.42 -0.59 7.88
C SER A 103 13.23 0.26 9.15
N SER A 104 12.54 1.40 9.04
CA SER A 104 12.15 2.24 10.19
C SER A 104 11.02 1.64 11.04
N GLY A 105 10.39 0.56 10.57
CA GLY A 105 9.25 -0.09 11.20
C GLY A 105 7.91 0.38 10.68
N ALA A 106 7.82 1.46 9.89
CA ALA A 106 6.55 1.88 9.29
C ALA A 106 6.04 0.88 8.25
N ALA A 107 4.73 0.78 8.10
CA ALA A 107 4.06 -0.09 7.16
C ALA A 107 3.01 0.66 6.33
N LEU A 108 2.84 0.22 5.10
CA LEU A 108 1.84 0.69 4.15
C LEU A 108 1.02 -0.52 3.70
N HIS A 109 -0.30 -0.45 3.76
CA HIS A 109 -1.19 -1.48 3.22
C HIS A 109 -2.26 -0.84 2.34
N VAL A 110 -2.38 -1.29 1.10
CA VAL A 110 -3.37 -0.78 0.14
C VAL A 110 -4.59 -1.68 0.16
N ASP A 111 -5.77 -1.06 0.21
CA ASP A 111 -7.05 -1.77 0.18
C ASP A 111 -7.20 -2.56 -1.13
N GLU A 112 -7.55 -3.85 -1.00
CA GLU A 112 -7.63 -4.79 -2.12
C GLU A 112 -8.66 -4.39 -3.20
N THR A 113 -9.61 -3.50 -2.90
CA THR A 113 -10.59 -3.01 -3.88
C THR A 113 -10.05 -1.88 -4.77
N THR A 114 -8.87 -1.35 -4.44
CA THR A 114 -8.19 -0.31 -5.23
C THR A 114 -7.74 -0.89 -6.59
N PRO A 115 -8.04 -0.22 -7.72
CA PRO A 115 -7.47 -0.59 -9.03
C PRO A 115 -6.00 -0.16 -9.12
N LEU A 116 -5.16 -0.92 -8.44
CA LEU A 116 -3.82 -0.54 -8.03
C LEU A 116 -2.81 -0.63 -9.18
N PHE A 117 -2.00 0.41 -9.31
CA PHE A 117 -0.75 0.44 -10.05
C PHE A 117 0.36 0.80 -9.08
N THR A 118 1.54 0.23 -9.28
CA THR A 118 2.72 0.60 -8.50
C THR A 118 3.92 0.85 -9.40
N SER A 119 4.79 1.75 -8.95
CA SER A 119 6.06 2.07 -9.59
C SER A 119 7.06 2.49 -8.53
N TRP A 120 8.36 2.34 -8.80
CA TRP A 120 9.38 2.92 -7.95
C TRP A 120 10.64 3.27 -8.71
N ASN A 121 11.23 4.40 -8.34
CA ASN A 121 12.48 4.92 -8.88
C ASN A 121 12.52 5.00 -10.42
N THR A 122 11.38 5.37 -11.04
CA THR A 122 11.25 5.52 -12.50
C THR A 122 10.75 6.92 -12.86
N THR A 123 9.45 7.08 -13.15
CA THR A 123 8.85 8.38 -13.49
C THR A 123 9.06 9.37 -12.35
N HIS A 124 8.91 8.90 -11.11
CA HIS A 124 9.23 9.63 -9.90
C HIS A 124 10.55 9.11 -9.35
N LYS A 125 11.63 9.87 -9.59
CA LYS A 125 12.96 9.56 -9.08
C LYS A 125 12.95 9.47 -7.55
N ASP A 126 13.61 8.46 -7.00
CA ASP A 126 13.77 8.24 -5.55
C ASP A 126 12.43 8.17 -4.78
N LYS A 127 11.37 7.70 -5.45
CA LYS A 127 10.04 7.53 -4.84
C LYS A 127 9.45 6.16 -5.15
N PHE A 128 8.63 5.67 -4.22
CA PHE A 128 7.70 4.57 -4.41
C PHE A 128 6.28 5.14 -4.51
N CYS A 129 5.56 4.83 -5.59
CA CYS A 129 4.22 5.37 -5.82
C CYS A 129 3.18 4.27 -5.91
N ILE A 130 2.01 4.54 -5.32
CA ILE A 130 0.78 3.78 -5.47
C ILE A 130 -0.24 4.64 -6.20
N ALA A 131 -0.96 4.06 -7.15
CA ALA A 131 -1.99 4.78 -7.87
C ALA A 131 -3.24 3.93 -8.09
N ALA A 132 -4.41 4.54 -7.95
CA ALA A 132 -5.65 4.01 -8.51
C ALA A 132 -5.80 4.52 -9.94
N SER A 133 -6.08 3.65 -10.91
CA SER A 133 -6.36 4.06 -12.29
C SER A 133 -7.29 3.08 -13.01
N ASP A 134 -8.09 3.61 -13.92
CA ASP A 134 -9.01 2.83 -14.76
C ASP A 134 -8.36 2.36 -16.09
N ARG A 135 -7.03 2.38 -16.18
CA ARG A 135 -6.32 1.75 -17.29
C ARG A 135 -6.45 0.22 -17.16
N TRP A 136 -6.33 -0.48 -18.29
CA TRP A 136 -6.22 -1.94 -18.34
C TRP A 136 -5.29 -2.42 -17.21
N PRO A 137 -5.69 -3.40 -16.36
CA PRO A 137 -6.81 -4.37 -16.48
C PRO A 137 -8.15 -3.85 -16.05
N TYR A 138 -8.14 -2.72 -15.38
CA TYR A 138 -9.29 -2.29 -14.63
C TYR A 138 -10.28 -1.61 -15.58
N GLU A 139 -11.56 -1.83 -15.33
CA GLU A 139 -12.62 -1.16 -16.06
C GLU A 139 -12.80 0.28 -15.56
N GLU A 140 -13.39 1.13 -16.41
CA GLU A 140 -13.74 2.49 -16.03
C GLU A 140 -14.76 2.50 -14.89
N ARG A 141 -14.43 3.20 -13.81
CA ARG A 141 -15.31 3.35 -12.64
C ARG A 141 -15.99 4.70 -12.70
N LYS A 142 -17.26 4.71 -12.30
CA LYS A 142 -18.00 5.98 -12.10
C LYS A 142 -17.30 6.90 -11.09
N LYS A 143 -16.69 6.31 -10.07
CA LYS A 143 -15.93 6.98 -9.02
C LYS A 143 -14.65 6.21 -8.77
N LEU A 144 -13.51 6.85 -9.00
CA LEU A 144 -12.20 6.31 -8.73
C LEU A 144 -11.87 6.50 -7.24
N ARG A 145 -11.28 5.47 -6.63
CA ARG A 145 -10.90 5.46 -5.21
C ARG A 145 -9.50 4.86 -5.07
N LEU A 146 -8.63 5.56 -4.35
CA LEU A 146 -7.37 5.05 -3.83
C LEU A 146 -7.51 5.02 -2.30
N GLN A 147 -7.45 3.84 -1.69
CA GLN A 147 -7.51 3.69 -0.24
C GLN A 147 -6.30 2.88 0.23
N TYR A 148 -5.66 3.38 1.28
CA TYR A 148 -4.57 2.67 1.93
C TYR A 148 -4.48 3.07 3.40
N GLU A 149 -3.69 2.32 4.15
CA GLU A 149 -3.41 2.56 5.56
C GLU A 149 -1.90 2.68 5.76
N VAL A 150 -1.49 3.61 6.62
CA VAL A 150 -0.10 3.78 7.04
C VAL A 150 -0.01 3.60 8.55
N CYS A 151 0.82 2.67 9.00
CA CYS A 151 1.07 2.40 10.41
C CYS A 151 2.50 2.78 10.78
N ILE A 152 2.68 3.57 11.83
CA ILE A 152 4.01 4.04 12.26
C ILE A 152 4.31 3.51 13.66
N PRO A 153 5.42 2.78 13.87
CA PRO A 153 5.73 2.14 15.15
C PRO A 153 5.71 3.15 16.30
N LYS A 154 5.20 2.74 17.46
CA LYS A 154 5.21 3.59 18.66
C LYS A 154 6.63 3.67 19.22
N SER A 155 6.87 4.71 20.01
CA SER A 155 8.15 4.88 20.71
C SER A 155 8.41 3.67 21.62
N GLY A 156 9.40 2.84 21.25
CA GLY A 156 9.80 1.65 22.01
C GLY A 156 9.35 0.31 21.42
N GLU A 157 8.47 0.32 20.40
CA GLU A 157 8.15 -0.86 19.60
C GLU A 157 9.25 -1.09 18.55
N ASN A 158 9.55 -2.36 18.29
CA ASN A 158 10.54 -2.71 17.26
C ASN A 158 9.84 -3.06 15.93
N PHE A 159 10.63 -3.13 14.85
CA PHE A 159 10.15 -3.48 13.50
C PHE A 159 9.31 -4.77 13.46
N LYS A 160 9.67 -5.79 14.26
CA LYS A 160 8.98 -7.09 14.25
C LYS A 160 7.56 -6.95 14.77
N ASP A 161 7.36 -6.20 15.85
CA ASP A 161 6.05 -6.04 16.48
C ASP A 161 5.08 -5.32 15.52
N ASN A 162 5.51 -4.23 14.87
CA ASN A 162 4.67 -3.51 13.91
C ASN A 162 4.44 -4.31 12.62
N SER A 163 5.48 -4.98 12.11
CA SER A 163 5.37 -5.86 10.95
C SER A 163 4.37 -7.00 11.20
N GLN A 164 4.46 -7.66 12.36
CA GLN A 164 3.54 -8.74 12.72
C GLN A 164 2.09 -8.23 12.84
N ALA A 165 1.87 -7.11 13.53
CA ALA A 165 0.53 -6.53 13.69
C ALA A 165 -0.12 -6.16 12.34
N VAL A 166 0.65 -5.56 11.42
CA VAL A 166 0.18 -5.24 10.07
C VAL A 166 -0.18 -6.50 9.31
N SER A 167 0.65 -7.53 9.42
CA SER A 167 0.47 -8.78 8.70
C SER A 167 -0.73 -9.57 9.19
N GLU A 168 -0.94 -9.61 10.50
CA GLU A 168 -2.15 -10.17 11.10
C GLU A 168 -3.40 -9.41 10.64
N LYS A 169 -3.36 -8.08 10.57
CA LYS A 169 -4.46 -7.25 10.02
C LYS A 169 -4.73 -7.57 8.54
N VAL A 170 -3.70 -7.68 7.70
CA VAL A 170 -3.85 -8.07 6.29
C VAL A 170 -4.47 -9.46 6.18
N LEU A 171 -3.96 -10.45 6.92
CA LEU A 171 -4.50 -11.81 6.91
C LEU A 171 -5.96 -11.86 7.37
N GLN A 172 -6.35 -11.07 8.38
CA GLN A 172 -7.74 -10.95 8.82
C GLN A 172 -8.63 -10.31 7.76
N ALA A 173 -8.17 -9.24 7.10
CA ALA A 173 -8.90 -8.58 6.03
C ALA A 173 -9.15 -9.55 4.86
N THR A 174 -8.13 -10.29 4.43
CA THR A 174 -8.24 -11.30 3.38
C THR A 174 -9.20 -12.44 3.78
N ASN A 175 -9.14 -12.94 5.02
CA ASN A 175 -10.01 -14.02 5.50
C ASN A 175 -11.48 -13.61 5.67
N SER A 176 -11.75 -12.32 5.90
CA SER A 176 -13.11 -11.78 6.02
C SER A 176 -13.83 -11.64 4.67
N ASN A 177 -13.13 -11.87 3.56
CA ASN A 177 -13.66 -11.82 2.20
C ASN A 177 -13.85 -13.26 1.65
N PRO A 178 -15.06 -13.87 1.75
CA PRO A 178 -15.29 -15.30 1.51
C PRO A 178 -15.12 -15.76 0.04
N GLY A 179 -14.71 -14.88 -0.87
CA GLY A 179 -14.48 -15.19 -2.28
C GLY A 179 -13.10 -15.78 -2.61
N ARG A 180 -12.21 -15.99 -1.62
CA ARG A 180 -10.79 -16.28 -1.91
C ARG A 180 -10.21 -17.42 -1.06
N GLU A 181 -10.45 -18.66 -1.48
CA GLU A 181 -9.82 -19.87 -0.92
C GLU A 181 -8.34 -20.08 -1.32
N ASN A 182 -7.68 -19.16 -2.05
CA ASN A 182 -6.31 -19.38 -2.56
C ASN A 182 -5.36 -18.19 -2.43
N ALA A 183 -5.52 -17.34 -1.40
CA ALA A 183 -4.45 -16.41 -1.03
C ALA A 183 -3.34 -17.21 -0.32
N GLY A 184 -2.21 -17.40 -1.00
CA GLY A 184 -1.05 -18.08 -0.45
C GLY A 184 -0.58 -17.48 0.88
N VAL A 185 0.08 -18.34 1.65
CA VAL A 185 0.78 -18.06 2.91
C VAL A 185 1.64 -16.79 2.80
N SER A 186 1.56 -15.91 3.81
CA SER A 186 2.33 -14.66 3.87
C SER A 186 3.84 -14.93 3.74
N SER A 187 4.52 -14.12 2.94
CA SER A 187 5.98 -14.19 2.75
C SER A 187 6.77 -13.93 4.04
N LEU A 188 6.12 -13.44 5.11
CA LEU A 188 6.72 -13.23 6.42
C LEU A 188 6.97 -14.51 7.20
N GLU A 189 6.35 -15.64 6.83
CA GLU A 189 6.73 -16.94 7.37
C GLU A 189 8.15 -17.37 6.95
N TYR A 190 8.74 -16.69 5.96
CA TYR A 190 10.11 -16.94 5.48
C TYR A 190 11.17 -16.03 6.09
N LEU A 191 10.80 -15.01 6.87
CA LEU A 191 11.77 -14.18 7.58
C LEU A 191 12.16 -14.86 8.91
N GLY A 192 13.06 -15.84 8.79
CA GLY A 192 13.72 -16.44 9.95
C GLY A 192 14.49 -15.40 10.79
N PRO A 193 14.76 -15.71 12.07
CA PRO A 193 15.42 -14.79 12.97
C PRO A 193 16.84 -14.48 12.49
N VAL A 194 17.16 -13.18 12.36
CA VAL A 194 18.53 -12.66 12.31
C VAL A 194 19.19 -12.82 13.68
#